data_AF-A0A1F8TR41-F1
#
_entry.id   AF-A0A1F8TR41-F1
#
_cell.length_a   1.000
_cell.length_b   1.000
_cell.length_c   1.000
_cell.angle_alpha   90.00
_cell.angle_beta   90.00
_cell.angle_gamma   90.00
#
_symmetry.space_group_name_H-M   'P 1'
#
loop_
_entity.id
_entity.type
_entity.pdbx_description
1 polymer ?
#
loop_
_entity_poly.entity_id
_entity_poly.type
_entity_poly.pdbx_seq_one_letter_code
_entity_poly.pdbx_strand_id
1 'polypeptide(L)' 'MNIRLASNGFVTASTILGGDRALCESAMRAIQKAGNFPMSPDPDVYDALKDITTILQPELR' A
#
# COMPACT_ATOMS: atom_id res chain seq x y z
N MET A 1 -2.01 -0.20 7.85
CA MET A 1 -1.87 1.10 7.15
C MET A 1 -2.78 1.13 5.94
N ASN A 2 -3.19 2.30 5.50
CA ASN A 2 -4.03 2.48 4.32
C ASN A 2 -3.17 2.94 3.12
N ILE A 3 -3.44 2.40 1.93
CA ILE A 3 -2.72 2.69 0.69
C ILE A 3 -3.76 3.02 -0.39
N ARG A 4 -3.54 4.14 -1.08
CA ARG A 4 -4.36 4.54 -2.22
C ARG A 4 -3.57 4.47 -3.52
N LEU A 5 -4.21 3.89 -4.52
CA LEU A 5 -3.63 3.63 -5.84
C LEU A 5 -4.42 4.38 -6.91
N ALA A 6 -3.72 4.95 -7.88
CA ALA A 6 -4.32 5.39 -9.14
C ALA A 6 -4.65 4.17 -10.03
N SER A 7 -5.41 4.39 -11.10
CA SER A 7 -5.80 3.33 -12.05
C SER A 7 -4.62 2.65 -12.75
N ASN A 8 -3.46 3.30 -12.82
CA ASN A 8 -2.22 2.73 -13.34
C ASN A 8 -1.37 2.01 -12.28
N GLY A 9 -1.90 1.84 -11.06
CA GLY A 9 -1.21 1.22 -9.93
C GLY A 9 -0.20 2.11 -9.20
N PHE A 10 -0.06 3.39 -9.57
CA PHE A 10 0.80 4.33 -8.87
C PHE A 10 0.25 4.66 -7.48
N VAL A 11 1.10 4.65 -6.46
CA VAL A 11 0.70 5.01 -5.09
C VAL A 11 0.52 6.52 -4.98
N THR A 12 -0.71 6.96 -4.72
CA THR A 12 -1.03 8.38 -4.56
C THR A 12 -1.00 8.82 -3.09
N ALA A 13 -1.27 7.90 -2.16
CA ALA A 13 -1.19 8.17 -0.73
C ALA A 13 -0.89 6.90 0.07
N SER A 14 -0.19 7.05 1.19
CA SER A 14 -0.03 6.03 2.22
C SER A 14 -0.21 6.66 3.60
N THR A 15 -1.09 6.07 4.41
CA THR A 15 -1.48 6.62 5.72
C THR A 15 -1.28 5.60 6.82
N ILE A 16 -0.58 5.98 7.88
CA ILE A 16 -0.41 5.16 9.07
C ILE A 16 -1.73 5.17 9.86
N LEU A 17 -2.25 3.97 10.17
CA LEU A 17 -3.44 3.80 11.01
C LEU A 17 -3.09 3.43 12.46
N GLY A 18 -1.85 3.01 12.71
CA GLY A 18 -1.36 2.57 14.01
C GLY A 18 -0.32 1.46 13.87
N GLY A 19 0.36 1.14 14.98
CA GLY A 19 1.40 0.13 15.07
C GLY A 19 2.75 0.68 15.57
N ASP A 20 3.79 -0.14 15.45
CA ASP A 20 5.16 0.27 15.78
C ASP A 20 5.66 1.36 14.83
N ARG A 21 6.28 2.41 15.39
CA ARG A 21 6.71 3.58 14.62
C ARG A 21 7.82 3.25 13.63
N ALA A 22 8.83 2.49 14.05
CA ALA A 22 9.97 2.16 13.19
C ALA A 22 9.55 1.26 12.02
N LEU A 23 8.64 0.31 12.28
CA LEU A 23 8.03 -0.53 11.25
C LEU A 23 7.20 0.30 10.26
N CYS A 24 6.35 1.20 10.76
CA CYS A 24 5.54 2.06 9.90
C CYS A 24 6.37 3.00 9.03
N GLU A 25 7.43 3.61 9.58
CA GLU A 25 8.35 4.46 8.82
C GLU A 25 9.08 3.67 7.71
N SER A 26 9.54 2.45 8.04
CA SER A 26 10.18 1.56 7.07
C SER A 26 9.22 1.13 5.96
N ALA A 27 7.97 0.83 6.33
CA ALA A 27 6.91 0.51 5.39
C ALA A 27 6.61 1.63 4.40
N MET A 28 6.46 2.87 4.89
CA MET A 28 6.23 4.03 4.01
C MET A 28 7.36 4.19 2.99
N ARG A 29 8.62 4.03 3.42
CA ARG A 29 9.78 4.07 2.52
C ARG A 29 9.76 2.93 1.50
N ALA A 30 9.39 1.72 1.91
CA ALA A 30 9.27 0.58 1.00
C ALA A 30 8.19 0.79 -0.07
N ILE A 31 7.02 1.31 0.32
CA ILE A 31 5.93 1.64 -0.59
C ILE A 31 6.36 2.72 -1.59
N GLN A 32 7.00 3.79 -1.12
CA GLN A 32 7.52 4.84 -2.00
C GLN A 32 8.57 4.30 -2.99
N LYS A 33 9.40 3.34 -2.55
CA LYS A 33 10.41 2.71 -3.41
C LYS A 33 9.81 1.74 -4.43
N ALA A 34 8.70 1.08 -4.10
CA ALA A 34 8.01 0.19 -5.04
C ALA A 34 7.40 0.98 -6.22
N GLY A 35 6.90 2.20 -5.98
CA GLY A 35 6.39 3.11 -7.01
C GLY A 35 5.01 2.71 -7.54
N ASN A 36 4.93 1.61 -8.29
CA ASN A 36 3.70 1.09 -8.86
C ASN A 36 3.42 -0.34 -8.40
N PHE A 37 2.17 -0.60 -8.05
CA PHE A 37 1.63 -1.93 -7.83
C PHE A 37 0.98 -2.47 -9.10
N PRO A 38 1.01 -3.78 -9.35
CA PRO A 38 0.22 -4.37 -10.42
C PRO A 38 -1.27 -4.10 -10.16
N MET A 39 -1.96 -3.65 -11.19
CA MET A 39 -3.37 -3.29 -11.11
C MET A 39 -4.15 -3.99 -12.23
N SER A 40 -5.34 -4.49 -11.89
CA SER A 40 -6.22 -5.17 -12.85
C SER A 40 -6.95 -4.14 -13.70
N PRO A 41 -7.12 -4.37 -15.02
CA PRO A 41 -7.99 -3.54 -15.85
C PRO A 41 -9.48 -3.79 -15.57
N ASP A 42 -9.82 -4.85 -14.85
CA ASP A 42 -11.20 -5.15 -14.44
C ASP A 42 -11.71 -4.08 -13.46
N PRO A 43 -12.81 -3.38 -13.76
CA PRO A 43 -13.36 -2.33 -12.91
C PRO A 43 -13.69 -2.78 -11.47
N ASP A 44 -14.19 -4.00 -11.30
CA ASP A 44 -14.61 -4.49 -9.99
C ASP A 44 -13.37 -4.79 -9.11
N VAL A 45 -12.32 -5.32 -9.73
CA VAL A 45 -11.04 -5.56 -9.04
C VAL A 45 -10.32 -4.24 -8.75
N TYR A 46 -10.37 -3.28 -9.66
CA TYR A 46 -9.85 -1.94 -9.41
C TYR A 46 -10.52 -1.29 -8.20
N ASP A 47 -11.85 -1.35 -8.14
CA ASP A 47 -12.60 -0.74 -7.05
C ASP A 47 -12.29 -1.37 -5.69
N ALA A 48 -11.95 -2.67 -5.67
CA ALA A 48 -11.47 -3.35 -4.48
C ALA A 48 -10.01 -3.01 -4.10
N LEU A 49 -9.16 -2.60 -5.05
CA LEU A 49 -7.73 -2.35 -4.84
C LEU A 49 -7.34 -0.87 -4.70
N LYS A 50 -8.14 0.07 -5.23
CA LYS A 50 -7.81 1.50 -5.28
C LYS A 50 -7.63 2.16 -3.91
N ASP A 51 -8.28 1.64 -2.88
CA ASP A 51 -8.18 2.10 -1.50
C ASP A 51 -8.19 0.89 -0.55
N ILE A 52 -7.00 0.43 -0.15
CA ILE A 52 -6.82 -0.80 0.62
C ILE A 52 -6.20 -0.54 1.98
N THR A 53 -6.71 -1.25 2.98
CA THR A 53 -6.10 -1.30 4.31
C THR A 53 -5.38 -2.62 4.49
N THR A 54 -4.07 -2.56 4.73
CA THR A 54 -3.21 -3.74 4.90
C THR A 54 -2.54 -3.76 6.27
N ILE A 55 -2.24 -4.96 6.75
CA ILE A 55 -1.46 -5.20 7.97
C ILE A 55 -0.06 -5.60 7.54
N LEU A 56 0.94 -4.90 8.09
CA LEU A 56 2.34 -5.18 7.80
C LEU A 56 2.95 -5.93 8.97
N GLN A 57 3.60 -7.05 8.65
CA GLN A 57 4.28 -7.91 9.61
C GLN A 57 5.67 -8.22 9.04
N PRO A 58 6.74 -8.01 9.81
CA PRO A 58 8.07 -8.46 9.40
C PRO A 58 8.08 -9.99 9.33
N GLU A 59 8.68 -10.54 8.28
CA GLU A 59 9.06 -11.94 8.31
C GLU A 59 10.34 -12.09 9.13
N LEU A 60 10.27 -12.86 10.21
CA LEU A 60 11.44 -13.28 10.96
C LEU A 60 12.08 -14.42 10.17
N ARG A 61 13.30 -14.19 9.69
CA ARG A 61 14.08 -15.19 8.96
C ARG A 61 15.23 -15.71 9.81
#